data_AF-A0A0A2HSP2-F1
#
_entry.id   AF-A0A0A2HSP2-F1
#
_cell.length_a   1.000
_cell.length_b   1.000
_cell.length_c   1.000
_cell.angle_alpha   90.00
_cell.angle_beta   90.00
_cell.angle_gamma   90.00
#
_symmetry.space_group_name_H-M   'P 1'
#
loop_
_entity.id
_entity.type
_entity.pdbx_description
1 polymer ?
#
loop_
_entity_poly.entity_id
_entity_poly.type
_entity_poly.pdbx_seq_one_letter_code
_entity_poly.pdbx_strand_id
1 'polypeptide(L)' 'MESLAEALPKEQARIREIIVMYRDPALNGAGNLAAMMMEQSLAAADKAVMSGDVVAMIRAYEDLKGYSM' A
#
# COMPACT_ATOMS: atom_id res chain seq x y z
N MET A 1 -12.26 -13.80 -11.56
CA MET A 1 -11.42 -14.08 -10.38
C MET A 1 -10.05 -13.54 -10.73
N GLU A 2 -9.60 -12.51 -10.04
CA GLU A 2 -8.31 -11.88 -10.30
C GLU A 2 -7.22 -12.62 -9.52
N SER A 3 -6.04 -12.81 -10.12
CA SER A 3 -4.91 -13.44 -9.45
C SER A 3 -4.20 -12.45 -8.52
N LEU A 4 -3.46 -12.95 -7.53
CA LEU A 4 -2.63 -12.09 -6.67
C LEU A 4 -1.62 -11.26 -7.46
N ALA A 5 -1.08 -11.80 -8.55
CA ALA A 5 -0.13 -11.12 -9.42
C ALA A 5 -0.74 -9.91 -10.15
N GLU A 6 -2.06 -9.90 -10.35
CA GLU A 6 -2.78 -8.78 -10.96
C GLU A 6 -3.34 -7.83 -9.89
N ALA A 7 -3.88 -8.39 -8.79
CA ALA A 7 -4.54 -7.62 -7.74
C ALA A 7 -3.55 -6.80 -6.90
N LEU A 8 -2.38 -7.36 -6.55
CA LEU A 8 -1.40 -6.67 -5.70
C LEU A 8 -0.87 -5.38 -6.35
N PRO A 9 -0.42 -5.35 -7.62
CA PRO A 9 0.00 -4.11 -8.26
C PRO A 9 -1.09 -3.03 -8.33
N LYS A 10 -2.35 -3.43 -8.56
CA LYS A 10 -3.49 -2.48 -8.55
C LYS A 10 -3.70 -1.88 -7.18
N GLU A 11 -3.60 -2.69 -6.13
CA GLU A 11 -3.73 -2.25 -4.76
C GLU A 11 -2.58 -1.31 -4.36
N GLN A 12 -1.35 -1.61 -4.76
CA GLN A 12 -0.21 -0.71 -4.57
C GLN A 12 -0.43 0.63 -5.27
N ALA A 13 -1.02 0.65 -6.48
CA ALA A 13 -1.38 1.89 -7.16
C ALA A 13 -2.45 2.67 -6.40
N ARG A 14 -3.51 2.01 -5.91
CA ARG A 14 -4.57 2.62 -5.09
C ARG A 14 -3.99 3.29 -3.83
N ILE A 15 -3.07 2.63 -3.13
CA ILE A 15 -2.46 3.20 -1.92
C ILE A 15 -1.60 4.43 -2.23
N ARG A 16 -0.91 4.46 -3.38
CA ARG A 16 -0.18 5.66 -3.82
C ARG A 16 -1.12 6.85 -4.03
N GLU A 17 -2.33 6.63 -4.53
CA GLU A 17 -3.36 7.69 -4.64
C GLU A 17 -3.86 8.15 -3.27
N ILE A 18 -4.09 7.24 -2.33
CA ILE A 18 -4.54 7.58 -0.97
C ILE A 18 -3.48 8.39 -0.22
N ILE A 19 -2.20 8.04 -0.35
CA ILE A 19 -1.09 8.79 0.26
C ILE A 19 -1.13 10.27 -0.13
N VAL A 20 -1.48 10.59 -1.38
CA VAL A 20 -1.61 11.99 -1.84
C VAL A 20 -2.63 12.75 -1.00
N MET A 21 -3.74 12.12 -0.66
CA MET A 21 -4.84 12.74 0.10
C MET A 21 -4.45 12.95 1.57
N TYR A 22 -3.71 12.00 2.16
CA TYR A 22 -3.18 12.16 3.52
C TYR A 22 -2.05 13.20 3.61
N ARG A 23 -1.40 13.52 2.49
CA ARG A 23 -0.40 14.59 2.39
C ARG A 23 -0.98 15.92 1.92
N ASP A 24 -2.31 16.06 1.86
CA ASP A 24 -2.94 17.33 1.49
C ASP A 24 -2.46 18.45 2.43
N PRO A 25 -1.89 19.56 1.90
CA PRO A 25 -1.46 20.69 2.70
C PRO A 25 -2.54 21.26 3.62
N ALA A 26 -3.81 21.15 3.26
CA ALA A 26 -4.95 21.58 4.08
C ALA A 26 -5.04 20.82 5.42
N LEU A 27 -4.46 19.62 5.51
CA LEU A 27 -4.41 18.82 6.75
C LEU A 27 -3.30 19.29 7.71
N ASN A 28 -2.46 20.26 7.34
CA ASN A 28 -1.35 20.76 8.17
C ASN A 28 -0.49 19.65 8.79
N GLY A 29 -0.23 18.59 8.01
CA GLY A 29 0.61 17.46 8.42
C GLY A 29 -0.08 16.40 9.29
N ALA A 30 -1.38 16.53 9.59
CA ALA A 30 -2.13 15.54 10.37
C ALA A 30 -2.10 14.12 9.75
N GLY A 31 -2.05 14.01 8.42
CA GLY A 31 -1.99 12.74 7.72
C GLY A 31 -0.58 12.18 7.47
N ASN A 32 0.49 12.90 7.86
CA ASN A 32 1.87 12.50 7.54
C ASN A 32 2.26 11.14 8.14
N LEU A 33 1.84 10.85 9.37
CA LEU A 33 2.15 9.57 10.01
C LEU A 33 1.50 8.40 9.26
N ALA A 34 0.21 8.53 8.93
CA ALA A 34 -0.52 7.52 8.17
C ALA A 34 0.09 7.32 6.77
N ALA A 35 0.44 8.41 6.07
CA ALA A 35 1.15 8.34 4.80
C ALA A 35 2.50 7.60 4.92
N MET A 36 3.28 7.85 5.97
CA MET A 36 4.54 7.12 6.19
C MET A 36 4.33 5.61 6.42
N MET A 37 3.29 5.22 7.17
CA MET A 37 2.96 3.81 7.37
C MET A 37 2.56 3.12 6.06
N MET A 38 1.75 3.78 5.23
CA MET A 38 1.37 3.27 3.91
C MET A 38 2.59 3.07 2.99
N GLU A 39 3.54 4.02 2.99
CA GLU A 39 4.79 3.90 2.21
C GLU A 39 5.64 2.71 2.69
N GLN A 40 5.67 2.47 4.00
CA GLN A 40 6.34 1.30 4.56
C GLN A 40 5.68 -0.01 4.11
N SER A 41 4.35 -0.07 4.11
CA SER A 41 3.59 -1.21 3.58
C SER A 41 3.86 -1.43 2.09
N LEU A 42 3.92 -0.36 1.29
CA LEU A 42 4.28 -0.44 -0.13
C LEU A 42 5.69 -1.01 -0.34
N ALA A 43 6.67 -0.55 0.43
CA ALA A 43 8.04 -1.08 0.36
C ALA A 43 8.12 -2.56 0.77
N ALA A 44 7.33 -2.99 1.75
CA ALA A 44 7.21 -4.39 2.13
C ALA A 44 6.60 -5.24 1.01
N ALA A 45 5.57 -4.73 0.33
CA ALA A 45 4.97 -5.36 -0.84
C ALA A 45 5.97 -5.51 -1.99
N ASP A 46 6.71 -4.45 -2.33
CA ASP A 46 7.74 -4.48 -3.38
C ASP A 46 8.81 -5.53 -3.08
N LYS A 47 9.28 -5.60 -1.83
CA LYS A 47 10.24 -6.62 -1.39
C LYS A 47 9.68 -8.04 -1.53
N ALA A 48 8.41 -8.26 -1.16
CA ALA A 48 7.76 -9.55 -1.28
C ALA A 48 7.69 -9.99 -2.75
N VAL A 49 7.27 -9.10 -3.66
CA VAL A 49 7.23 -9.34 -5.11
C VAL A 49 8.61 -9.68 -5.66
N MET A 50 9.64 -8.90 -5.32
CA MET A 50 11.01 -9.15 -5.78
C MET A 50 11.58 -10.49 -5.31
N SER A 51 11.19 -10.94 -4.12
CA SER A 51 11.64 -12.21 -3.56
C SER A 51 10.90 -13.44 -4.11
N GLY A 52 9.73 -13.25 -4.72
CA GLY A 52 8.83 -14.34 -5.12
C GLY A 52 8.15 -15.07 -3.94
N ASP A 53 8.25 -14.55 -2.72
CA ASP A 53 7.55 -15.11 -1.55
C ASP A 53 6.05 -14.82 -1.62
N VAL A 54 5.29 -15.80 -2.11
CA VAL A 54 3.84 -15.70 -2.29
C VAL A 54 3.11 -15.46 -0.96
N VAL A 55 3.58 -16.01 0.15
CA VAL A 55 2.93 -15.80 1.46
C VAL A 55 3.13 -14.36 1.91
N ALA A 56 4.34 -13.82 1.73
CA ALA A 56 4.61 -12.41 2.00
C ALA A 56 3.79 -11.48 1.09
N MET A 57 3.62 -11.84 -0.19
CA MET A 57 2.77 -11.09 -1.13
C MET A 57 1.30 -11.05 -0.67
N ILE A 58 0.73 -12.18 -0.22
CA ILE A 58 -0.64 -12.23 0.31
C ILE A 58 -0.79 -11.34 1.54
N ARG A 59 0.18 -11.41 2.47
CA ARG A 59 0.15 -10.57 3.67
C ARG A 59 0.23 -9.09 3.35
N ALA A 60 1.12 -8.71 2.42
CA ALA A 60 1.24 -7.34 1.98
C ALA A 60 -0.04 -6.86 1.27
N TYR A 61 -0.67 -7.71 0.46
CA TYR A 61 -1.94 -7.40 -0.19
C TYR A 61 -3.07 -7.12 0.82
N GLU A 62 -3.21 -7.97 1.84
CA GLU A 62 -4.24 -7.77 2.88
C GLU A 62 -3.94 -6.55 3.76
N ASP A 63 -2.66 -6.27 4.06
CA ASP A 63 -2.25 -5.06 4.77
C ASP A 63 -2.61 -3.78 3.99
N LEU A 64 -2.29 -3.74 2.69
CA LEU A 64 -2.64 -2.60 1.83
C LEU A 64 -4.16 -2.40 1.75
N LYS A 65 -4.95 -3.48 1.65
CA LYS A 65 -6.43 -3.41 1.68
C LYS A 65 -6.98 -2.82 2.98
N GLY A 66 -6.23 -2.91 4.08
CA GLY A 66 -6.61 -2.35 5.37
C GLY A 66 -6.68 -0.82 5.39
N TYR A 67 -6.03 -0.14 4.43
CA TYR A 67 -6.09 1.31 4.31
C TYR A 67 -7.35 1.74 3.55
N SER A 68 -8.28 2.36 4.28
CA SER A 68 -9.44 3.06 3.73
C SER A 68 -9.29 4.58 3.87
N MET A 69 -9.95 5.31 2.97
CA MET A 69 -10.25 6.73 3.17
C MET A 69 -11.56 6.88 3.91
#